data_AF-A0A8H8DEV7-F1
#
_entry.id   AF-A0A8H8DEV7-F1
#
_cell.length_a   1.000
_cell.length_b   1.000
_cell.length_c   1.000
_cell.angle_alpha   90.00
_cell.angle_beta   90.00
_cell.angle_gamma   90.00
#
_symmetry.space_group_name_H-M   'P 1'
#
loop_
_entity.id
_entity.type
_entity.pdbx_description
1 polymer ?
#
loop_
_entity_poly.entity_id
_entity_poly.type
_entity_poly.pdbx_seq_one_letter_code
_entity_poly.pdbx_strand_id
1 'polypeptide(L)'
;MRDITKVEHISPYSTQSDNKTFADSEHNDLFNEKPDLSWPSIEHYFATRIPNMLDLPFYHTEKKWYQVVNPIPGLKEMTALDWNLYMLGFLAWSLDSMDFFCVSVSASEIAATLKVSVTDITWGVTLVLMLRSVGAIIFGIAADKFGRKWCYITICTLFIVVEMGTGFVQTYKQFLGVRAVFGILMGAMYPIAMVTAIEGQPTVARSVL
;
A
#
# COMPACT_ATOMS: atom_id res chain seq x y z
N MET A 1 8.57 -47.77 26.12
CA MET A 1 7.27 -47.49 26.77
C MET A 1 7.42 -46.14 27.45
N ARG A 2 7.11 -45.00 26.82
CA ARG A 2 5.78 -44.41 26.49
C ARG A 2 4.92 -44.14 27.72
N ASP A 3 4.69 -42.85 28.02
CA ASP A 3 3.39 -42.14 28.14
C ASP A 3 3.60 -40.84 28.93
N ILE A 4 3.67 -39.66 28.30
CA ILE A 4 2.59 -38.79 27.75
C ILE A 4 1.60 -38.34 28.84
N THR A 5 1.85 -37.14 29.37
CA THR A 5 0.91 -36.36 30.17
C THR A 5 -0.31 -35.98 29.33
N LYS A 6 -1.49 -36.44 29.75
CA LYS A 6 -2.80 -36.09 29.16
C LYS A 6 -3.12 -34.63 29.41
N VAL A 7 -3.45 -33.90 28.35
CA VAL A 7 -4.15 -32.62 28.40
C VAL A 7 -5.65 -32.94 28.33
N GLU A 8 -6.39 -32.58 29.36
CA GLU A 8 -7.82 -32.84 29.47
C GLU A 8 -8.62 -31.68 28.84
N HIS A 9 -9.35 -31.99 27.77
CA HIS A 9 -10.33 -31.09 27.16
C HIS A 9 -11.59 -31.05 28.02
N ILE A 10 -11.94 -29.88 28.55
CA ILE A 10 -13.25 -29.62 29.14
C ILE A 10 -13.89 -28.47 28.36
N SER A 11 -14.93 -28.80 27.59
CA SER A 11 -15.85 -27.84 26.99
C SER A 11 -17.10 -27.75 27.87
N PRO A 12 -17.46 -26.57 28.40
CA PRO A 12 -18.74 -26.38 29.08
C PRO A 12 -19.56 -25.28 28.40
N TYR A 13 -20.28 -25.62 27.33
CA TYR A 13 -21.35 -24.77 26.78
C TYR A 13 -22.74 -25.12 27.35
N SER A 14 -22.82 -25.74 28.54
CA SER A 14 -24.09 -26.20 29.10
C SER A 14 -24.29 -25.86 30.57
N THR A 15 -24.18 -24.59 30.95
CA THR A 15 -24.77 -24.09 32.21
C THR A 15 -25.02 -22.57 32.11
N GLN A 16 -26.06 -22.22 31.35
CA GLN A 16 -26.47 -20.86 31.03
C GLN A 16 -27.69 -20.50 31.89
N SER A 17 -27.53 -19.93 33.08
CA SER A 17 -28.59 -19.10 33.73
C SER A 17 -28.10 -18.21 34.87
N ASP A 18 -27.21 -18.67 35.76
CA ASP A 18 -26.88 -17.92 36.99
C ASP A 18 -25.61 -17.05 36.94
N ASN A 19 -24.80 -17.17 35.88
CA ASN A 19 -23.47 -16.55 35.80
C ASN A 19 -23.41 -15.19 35.08
N LYS A 20 -24.53 -14.68 34.56
CA LYS A 20 -24.52 -13.45 33.73
C LYS A 20 -24.13 -12.18 34.51
N THR A 21 -24.42 -12.10 35.80
CA THR A 21 -24.10 -10.90 36.59
C THR A 21 -22.62 -10.82 37.01
N PHE A 22 -21.90 -11.95 37.08
CA PHE A 22 -20.50 -12.01 37.50
C PHE A 22 -19.51 -11.94 36.33
N ALA A 23 -19.89 -12.38 35.13
CA ALA A 23 -19.05 -12.32 33.94
C ALA A 23 -18.90 -10.89 33.37
N ASP A 24 -19.92 -10.04 33.54
CA ASP A 24 -19.91 -8.67 33.05
C ASP A 24 -19.00 -7.75 33.88
N SER A 25 -18.67 -8.09 35.14
CA SER A 25 -17.68 -7.33 35.93
C SER A 25 -16.24 -7.70 35.55
N GLU A 26 -15.90 -8.98 35.45
CA GLU A 26 -14.53 -9.42 35.08
C GLU A 26 -14.15 -9.03 33.65
N HIS A 27 -15.10 -9.07 32.71
CA HIS A 27 -14.84 -8.69 31.32
C HIS A 27 -14.62 -7.18 31.15
N ASN A 28 -15.21 -6.34 32.03
CA ASN A 28 -14.95 -4.90 32.03
C ASN A 28 -13.61 -4.54 32.70
N ASP A 29 -13.09 -5.38 33.59
CA ASP A 29 -11.80 -5.16 34.26
C ASP A 29 -10.60 -5.56 33.37
N LEU A 30 -10.76 -6.57 32.49
CA LEU A 30 -9.71 -7.04 31.57
C LEU A 30 -9.23 -5.98 30.55
N PHE A 31 -10.10 -5.03 30.21
CA PHE A 31 -9.79 -3.91 29.29
C PHE A 31 -9.56 -2.57 30.01
N ASN A 32 -9.65 -2.56 31.35
CA ASN A 32 -9.62 -1.34 32.17
C ASN A 32 -8.42 -1.28 33.13
N GLU A 33 -7.59 -2.32 33.20
CA GLU A 33 -6.26 -2.22 33.82
C GLU A 33 -5.34 -1.33 32.97
N LYS A 34 -4.77 -0.31 33.62
CA LYS A 34 -3.79 0.57 32.97
C LYS A 34 -2.57 -0.27 32.61
N PRO A 35 -1.97 -0.09 31.42
CA PRO A 35 -0.77 -0.83 31.05
C PRO A 35 0.32 -0.55 32.07
N ASP A 36 0.88 -1.60 32.67
CA ASP A 36 2.01 -1.47 33.57
C ASP A 36 3.23 -1.01 32.79
N LEU A 37 3.53 0.29 32.86
CA LEU A 37 4.70 0.93 32.24
C LEU A 37 6.00 0.68 33.04
N SER A 38 6.02 -0.38 33.85
CA SER A 38 7.21 -0.76 34.60
C SER A 38 8.32 -1.18 33.63
N TRP A 39 9.56 -0.84 33.95
CA TRP A 39 10.71 -1.21 33.12
C TRP A 39 10.80 -2.73 32.84
N PRO A 40 10.54 -3.62 33.82
CA PRO A 40 10.46 -5.07 33.57
C PRO A 40 9.35 -5.47 32.58
N SER A 41 8.18 -4.81 32.63
CA SER A 41 7.07 -5.07 31.71
C SER A 41 7.40 -4.60 30.28
N ILE A 42 8.11 -3.48 30.14
CA ILE A 42 8.56 -2.96 28.84
C ILE A 42 9.58 -3.92 28.21
N GLU A 43 10.56 -4.40 28.98
CA GLU A 43 11.55 -5.37 28.52
C GLU A 43 10.89 -6.70 28.11
N HIS A 44 9.99 -7.22 28.94
CA HIS A 44 9.21 -8.42 28.63
C HIS A 44 8.32 -8.22 27.40
N TYR A 45 7.71 -7.04 27.25
CA TYR A 45 6.90 -6.71 26.07
C TYR A 45 7.75 -6.72 24.80
N PHE A 46 8.90 -6.05 24.76
CA PHE A 46 9.77 -6.08 23.57
C PHE A 46 10.32 -7.49 23.29
N ALA A 47 10.68 -8.25 24.34
CA ALA A 47 11.17 -9.62 24.22
C ALA A 47 10.10 -10.59 23.70
N THR A 48 8.82 -10.38 24.03
CA THR A 48 7.68 -11.21 23.56
C THR A 48 7.03 -10.68 22.28
N ARG A 49 7.22 -9.39 21.94
CA ARG A 49 6.67 -8.78 20.72
C ARG A 49 7.27 -9.38 19.46
N ILE A 50 8.58 -9.63 19.45
CA ILE A 50 9.25 -10.25 18.30
C ILE A 50 8.76 -11.70 18.08
N PRO A 51 8.72 -12.57 19.11
CA PRO A 51 8.13 -13.91 19.01
C PRO A 51 6.67 -13.91 18.55
N ASN A 52 5.83 -13.04 19.13
CA ASN A 52 4.40 -12.99 18.79
C ASN A 52 4.12 -12.37 17.41
N MET A 53 5.02 -11.54 16.89
CA MET A 53 4.93 -10.99 15.53
C MET A 53 5.32 -12.02 14.46
N LEU A 54 6.21 -12.96 14.83
CA LEU A 54 6.60 -14.08 13.98
C LEU A 54 5.75 -15.34 14.24
N ASP A 55 4.71 -15.25 15.09
CA ASP A 55 3.68 -16.27 15.16
C ASP A 55 2.81 -16.14 13.91
N LEU A 56 3.20 -16.88 12.88
CA LEU A 56 2.50 -16.86 11.61
C LEU A 56 1.09 -17.43 11.81
N PRO A 57 0.03 -16.82 11.23
CA PRO A 57 -1.34 -17.30 11.36
C PRO A 57 -1.57 -18.72 10.81
N PHE A 58 -0.54 -19.31 10.17
CA PHE A 58 -0.49 -20.70 9.74
C PHE A 58 -0.56 -21.71 10.89
N TYR A 59 -0.19 -21.34 12.13
CA TYR A 59 -0.23 -22.25 13.27
C TYR A 59 -1.62 -22.37 13.93
N HIS A 60 -2.47 -21.35 13.80
CA HIS A 60 -3.80 -21.30 14.43
C HIS A 60 -4.96 -21.48 13.44
N THR A 61 -4.66 -21.68 12.15
CA THR A 61 -5.67 -21.90 11.10
C THR A 61 -5.80 -23.41 10.83
N GLU A 62 -7.01 -23.98 10.90
CA GLU A 62 -7.27 -25.42 10.58
C GLU A 62 -6.96 -25.81 9.11
N LYS A 63 -6.56 -24.85 8.27
CA LYS A 63 -6.26 -25.04 6.85
C LYS A 63 -4.78 -25.35 6.67
N LYS A 64 -4.47 -26.33 5.81
CA LYS A 64 -3.08 -26.70 5.48
C LYS A 64 -2.36 -25.49 4.88
N TRP A 65 -1.07 -25.31 5.19
CA TRP A 65 -0.28 -24.16 4.74
C TRP A 65 -0.36 -23.88 3.22
N TYR A 66 -0.39 -24.93 2.40
CA TYR A 66 -0.57 -24.81 0.94
C TYR A 66 -1.92 -24.22 0.55
N GLN A 67 -3.00 -24.42 1.32
CA GLN A 67 -4.34 -23.89 1.02
C GLN A 67 -4.46 -22.40 1.37
N VAL A 68 -3.64 -21.92 2.29
CA VAL A 68 -3.59 -20.50 2.69
C VAL A 68 -2.69 -19.71 1.74
N VAL A 69 -1.63 -20.34 1.21
CA VAL A 69 -0.65 -19.71 0.32
C VAL A 69 -0.99 -19.86 -1.16
N ASN A 70 -1.90 -20.78 -1.54
CA ASN A 70 -2.23 -20.99 -2.95
C ASN A 70 -2.97 -19.77 -3.55
N PRO A 71 -2.37 -19.07 -4.54
CA PRO A 71 -2.99 -17.90 -5.15
C PRO A 71 -4.06 -18.27 -6.20
N ILE A 72 -4.05 -19.51 -6.69
CA ILE A 72 -4.86 -19.97 -7.83
C ILE A 72 -6.38 -19.85 -7.57
N PRO A 73 -6.94 -20.21 -6.40
CA PRO A 73 -8.37 -20.08 -6.12
C PRO A 73 -8.80 -18.61 -6.08
N GLY A 74 -8.01 -17.74 -5.45
CA GLY A 74 -8.31 -16.30 -5.37
C GLY A 74 -8.26 -15.62 -6.75
N LEU A 75 -7.30 -15.98 -7.59
CA LEU A 75 -7.21 -15.46 -8.97
C LEU A 75 -8.36 -15.95 -9.87
N LYS A 76 -8.92 -17.13 -9.60
CA LYS A 76 -10.05 -17.70 -10.35
C LYS A 76 -11.40 -17.07 -9.96
N GLU A 77 -11.49 -16.48 -8.77
CA GLU A 77 -12.68 -15.75 -8.31
C GLU A 77 -12.78 -14.33 -8.89
N MET A 78 -11.72 -13.83 -9.54
CA MET A 78 -11.72 -12.50 -10.14
C MET A 78 -12.60 -12.43 -11.39
N THR A 79 -13.42 -11.40 -11.48
CA THR A 79 -14.19 -11.10 -12.68
C THR A 79 -13.32 -10.44 -13.75
N ALA A 80 -13.79 -10.43 -15.00
CA ALA A 80 -13.09 -9.73 -16.09
C ALA A 80 -12.95 -8.21 -15.83
N LEU A 81 -13.85 -7.63 -15.04
CA LEU A 81 -13.77 -6.24 -14.59
C LEU A 81 -12.57 -6.04 -13.66
N ASP A 82 -12.42 -6.91 -12.65
CA ASP A 82 -11.33 -6.82 -11.67
C ASP A 82 -9.96 -6.95 -12.34
N TRP A 83 -9.84 -7.84 -13.32
CA TRP A 83 -8.66 -7.95 -14.17
C TRP A 83 -8.38 -6.69 -14.98
N ASN A 84 -9.42 -6.03 -15.50
CA ASN A 84 -9.26 -4.79 -16.25
C ASN A 84 -8.80 -3.63 -15.34
N LEU A 85 -9.33 -3.52 -14.12
CA LEU A 85 -8.88 -2.51 -13.15
C LEU A 85 -7.44 -2.75 -12.70
N TYR A 86 -7.07 -4.00 -12.46
CA TYR A 86 -5.68 -4.36 -12.15
C TYR A 86 -4.74 -4.00 -13.30
N MET A 87 -5.08 -4.40 -14.54
CA MET A 87 -4.27 -4.08 -15.71
C MET A 87 -4.20 -2.59 -15.99
N LEU A 88 -5.27 -1.84 -15.74
CA LEU A 88 -5.27 -0.38 -15.83
C LEU A 88 -4.25 0.25 -14.86
N GLY A 89 -4.21 -0.20 -13.60
CA GLY A 89 -3.23 0.27 -12.63
C GLY A 89 -1.80 -0.16 -12.97
N PHE A 90 -1.62 -1.40 -13.41
CA PHE A 90 -0.32 -1.94 -13.81
C PHE A 90 0.25 -1.24 -15.04
N LEU A 91 -0.57 -0.98 -16.06
CA LEU A 91 -0.18 -0.24 -17.26
C LEU A 91 0.12 1.22 -16.93
N ALA A 92 -0.68 1.88 -16.09
CA ALA A 92 -0.42 3.24 -15.64
C ALA A 92 0.94 3.35 -14.94
N TRP A 93 1.25 2.41 -14.02
CA TRP A 93 2.56 2.37 -13.36
C TRP A 93 3.70 2.07 -14.34
N SER A 94 3.47 1.18 -15.30
CA SER A 94 4.49 0.82 -16.31
C SER A 94 4.83 2.00 -17.21
N LEU A 95 3.82 2.74 -17.69
CA LEU A 95 3.99 3.94 -18.50
C LEU A 95 4.70 5.05 -17.71
N ASP A 96 4.27 5.30 -16.47
CA ASP A 96 4.93 6.26 -15.57
C ASP A 96 6.42 5.97 -15.35
N SER A 97 6.75 4.70 -15.13
CA SER A 97 8.13 4.27 -14.95
C SER A 97 8.93 4.45 -16.22
N MET A 98 8.36 4.07 -17.37
CA MET A 98 8.97 4.25 -18.68
C MET A 98 9.32 5.72 -18.93
N ASP A 99 8.41 6.65 -18.66
CA ASP A 99 8.62 8.09 -18.86
C ASP A 99 9.73 8.62 -17.95
N PHE A 100 9.73 8.22 -16.68
CA PHE A 100 10.80 8.59 -15.74
C PHE A 100 12.18 8.09 -16.21
N PHE A 101 12.27 6.85 -16.71
CA PHE A 101 13.52 6.29 -17.19
C PHE A 101 13.97 6.89 -18.53
N CYS A 102 13.05 7.17 -19.45
CA CYS A 102 13.36 7.77 -20.74
C CYS A 102 14.13 9.09 -20.56
N VAL A 103 13.71 9.90 -19.59
CA VAL A 103 14.32 11.20 -19.27
C VAL A 103 15.70 11.04 -18.66
N SER A 104 15.87 10.03 -17.80
CA SER A 104 17.17 9.70 -17.20
C SER A 104 18.17 9.26 -18.28
N VAL A 105 17.73 8.43 -19.23
CA VAL A 105 18.57 7.97 -20.35
C VAL A 105 18.93 9.11 -21.30
N SER A 106 17.97 9.97 -21.63
CA SER A 106 18.16 11.11 -22.53
C SER A 106 18.71 12.37 -21.85
N ALA A 107 19.12 12.29 -20.58
CA ALA A 107 19.56 13.46 -19.80
C ALA A 107 20.72 14.22 -20.46
N SER A 108 21.65 13.52 -21.11
CA SER A 108 22.79 14.11 -21.84
C SER A 108 22.35 14.90 -23.08
N GLU A 109 21.41 14.36 -23.86
CA GLU A 109 20.87 15.04 -25.05
C GLU A 109 20.01 16.25 -24.67
N ILE A 110 19.24 16.14 -23.60
CA ILE A 110 18.44 17.24 -23.04
C ILE A 110 19.37 18.37 -22.56
N ALA A 111 20.47 18.02 -21.87
CA ALA A 111 21.48 18.99 -21.43
C ALA A 111 22.13 19.72 -22.62
N ALA A 112 22.47 19.00 -23.69
CA ALA A 112 23.03 19.58 -24.91
C ALA A 112 22.04 20.54 -25.59
N THR A 113 20.75 20.17 -25.67
CA THR A 113 19.71 20.97 -26.31
C THR A 113 19.40 22.26 -25.53
N LEU A 114 19.34 22.16 -24.20
CA LEU A 114 19.05 23.28 -23.31
C LEU A 114 20.29 24.12 -22.95
N LYS A 115 21.48 23.72 -23.42
CA LYS A 115 22.78 24.34 -23.10
C LYS A 115 23.03 24.48 -21.59
N VAL A 116 22.66 23.45 -20.83
CA VAL A 116 22.87 23.37 -19.37
C VAL A 116 23.75 22.18 -19.02
N SER A 117 24.24 22.14 -17.78
CA SER A 117 25.03 20.99 -17.33
C SER A 117 24.13 19.77 -17.12
N VAL A 118 24.69 18.58 -17.31
CA VAL A 118 23.99 17.31 -17.00
C VAL A 118 23.58 17.26 -15.52
N THR A 119 24.41 17.83 -14.64
CA THR A 119 24.14 17.95 -13.20
C THR A 119 22.83 18.70 -12.92
N ASP A 120 22.55 19.78 -13.65
CA ASP A 120 21.32 20.56 -13.50
C ASP A 120 20.08 19.75 -13.94
N ILE A 121 20.21 18.95 -14.99
CA ILE A 121 19.13 18.05 -15.43
C ILE A 121 18.86 16.96 -14.37
N THR A 122 19.92 16.37 -13.81
CA THR A 122 19.81 15.37 -12.73
C THR A 122 19.19 15.98 -11.46
N TRP A 123 19.48 17.25 -11.16
CA TRP A 123 18.80 18.00 -10.11
C TRP A 123 17.29 18.13 -10.39
N GLY A 124 16.90 18.37 -11.63
CA GLY A 124 15.50 18.36 -12.05
C GLY A 124 14.82 17.01 -11.82
N VAL A 125 15.50 15.89 -12.11
CA VAL A 125 14.99 14.54 -11.81
C VAL A 125 14.89 14.31 -10.29
N THR A 126 15.83 14.82 -9.51
CA THR A 126 15.79 14.71 -8.04
C THR A 126 14.62 15.50 -7.46
N LEU A 127 14.34 16.68 -8.02
CA LEU A 127 13.19 17.50 -7.65
C LEU A 127 11.85 16.75 -7.87
N VAL A 128 11.73 15.99 -8.97
CA VAL A 128 10.56 15.13 -9.24
C VAL A 128 10.34 14.16 -8.09
N LEU A 129 11.40 13.48 -7.63
CA LEU A 129 11.33 12.50 -6.54
C LEU A 129 10.92 13.15 -5.21
N MET A 130 11.40 14.37 -4.92
CA MET A 130 11.02 15.11 -3.72
C MET A 130 9.54 15.53 -3.75
N LEU A 131 9.06 16.00 -4.90
CA LEU A 131 7.68 16.45 -5.08
C LEU A 131 6.67 15.30 -5.16
N ARG A 132 7.14 14.07 -5.42
CA ARG A 132 6.32 12.85 -5.38
C ARG A 132 5.55 12.71 -4.07
N SER A 133 6.22 12.93 -2.93
CA SER A 133 5.58 12.86 -1.61
C SER A 133 4.51 13.94 -1.41
N VAL A 134 4.77 15.14 -1.94
CA VAL A 134 3.80 16.26 -1.88
C VAL A 134 2.56 15.94 -2.72
N GLY A 135 2.76 15.39 -3.92
CA GLY A 135 1.68 14.94 -4.79
C GLY A 135 0.81 13.86 -4.16
N ALA A 136 1.43 12.86 -3.53
CA ALA A 136 0.72 11.79 -2.83
C ALA A 136 -0.20 12.32 -1.73
N ILE A 137 0.23 13.33 -0.96
CA ILE A 137 -0.58 13.91 0.12
C ILE A 137 -1.76 14.70 -0.47
N ILE A 138 -1.50 15.60 -1.42
CA ILE A 138 -2.52 16.50 -1.98
C ILE A 138 -3.60 15.69 -2.70
N PHE A 139 -3.19 14.80 -3.60
CA PHE A 139 -4.13 14.01 -4.39
C PHE A 139 -4.70 12.83 -3.61
N GLY A 140 -4.03 12.35 -2.56
CA GLY A 140 -4.62 11.39 -1.62
C GLY A 140 -5.86 11.97 -0.93
N ILE A 141 -5.73 13.19 -0.37
CA ILE A 141 -6.88 13.90 0.22
C ILE A 141 -7.95 14.19 -0.83
N ALA A 142 -7.54 14.55 -2.06
CA ALA A 142 -8.48 14.78 -3.15
C ALA A 142 -9.25 13.50 -3.54
N ALA A 143 -8.59 12.34 -3.57
CA ALA A 143 -9.22 11.06 -3.90
C ALA A 143 -10.29 10.68 -2.88
N ASP A 144 -10.06 10.98 -1.61
CA ASP A 144 -11.04 10.74 -0.54
C ASP A 144 -12.23 11.70 -0.61
N LYS A 145 -12.04 12.94 -1.06
CA LYS A 145 -13.12 13.96 -1.11
C LYS A 145 -13.94 13.94 -2.40
N PHE A 146 -13.31 13.75 -3.56
CA PHE A 146 -13.94 13.88 -4.88
C PHE A 146 -14.34 12.54 -5.50
N GLY A 147 -14.05 11.43 -4.82
CA GLY A 147 -14.30 10.07 -5.30
C GLY A 147 -13.18 9.54 -6.17
N ARG A 148 -12.87 8.25 -5.99
CA ARG A 148 -11.67 7.59 -6.54
C ARG A 148 -11.67 7.50 -8.06
N LYS A 149 -12.82 7.16 -8.67
CA LYS A 149 -12.98 7.10 -10.13
C LYS A 149 -12.66 8.42 -10.83
N TRP A 150 -13.21 9.53 -10.34
CA TRP A 150 -13.02 10.85 -10.94
C TRP A 150 -11.61 11.39 -10.69
N CYS A 151 -11.05 11.09 -9.51
CA CYS A 151 -9.68 11.46 -9.19
C CYS A 151 -8.69 10.79 -10.15
N TYR A 152 -8.84 9.48 -10.39
CA TYR A 152 -7.98 8.74 -11.31
C TYR A 152 -8.02 9.31 -12.74
N ILE A 153 -9.22 9.55 -13.29
CA ILE A 153 -9.40 10.12 -14.63
C ILE A 153 -8.75 11.52 -14.74
N THR A 154 -8.91 12.34 -13.70
CA THR A 154 -8.36 13.70 -13.68
C THR A 154 -6.82 13.67 -13.70
N ILE A 155 -6.21 12.81 -12.89
CA ILE A 155 -4.74 12.67 -12.85
C ILE A 155 -4.21 12.15 -14.19
N CYS A 156 -4.82 11.12 -14.77
CA CYS A 156 -4.43 10.64 -16.11
C CYS A 156 -4.54 11.73 -17.17
N THR A 157 -5.61 12.53 -17.15
CA THR A 157 -5.79 13.64 -18.10
C THR A 157 -4.70 14.70 -17.92
N LEU A 158 -4.40 15.09 -16.68
CA LEU A 158 -3.32 16.03 -16.39
C LEU A 158 -1.95 15.48 -16.81
N PHE A 159 -1.72 14.19 -16.63
CA PHE A 159 -0.48 13.53 -17.03
C PHE A 159 -0.26 13.61 -18.54
N ILE A 160 -1.29 13.31 -19.34
CA ILE A 160 -1.25 13.45 -20.80
C ILE A 160 -0.92 14.89 -21.22
N VAL A 161 -1.57 15.89 -20.59
CA VAL A 161 -1.32 17.30 -20.91
C VAL A 161 0.12 17.70 -20.57
N VAL A 162 0.65 17.24 -19.44
CA VAL A 162 2.01 17.53 -19.00
C VAL A 162 3.04 16.83 -19.90
N GLU A 163 2.82 15.57 -20.26
CA GLU A 163 3.69 14.82 -21.19
C GLU A 163 3.73 15.49 -22.57
N MET A 164 2.57 15.88 -23.11
CA MET A 164 2.53 16.67 -24.34
C MET A 164 3.27 18.01 -24.19
N GLY A 165 3.14 18.66 -23.03
CA GLY A 165 3.83 19.91 -22.72
C GLY A 165 5.35 19.76 -22.61
N THR A 166 5.84 18.62 -22.15
CA THR A 166 7.28 18.31 -22.04
C THR A 166 7.98 18.42 -23.40
N GLY A 167 7.31 18.04 -24.49
CA GLY A 167 7.87 18.12 -25.85
C GLY A 167 8.10 19.56 -26.37
N PHE A 168 7.44 20.56 -25.78
CA PHE A 168 7.55 21.96 -26.21
C PHE A 168 8.51 22.80 -25.35
N VAL A 169 9.24 22.17 -24.43
CA VAL A 169 10.14 22.86 -23.52
C VAL A 169 11.38 23.35 -24.27
N GLN A 170 11.65 24.67 -24.20
CA GLN A 170 12.80 25.29 -24.86
C GLN A 170 13.83 25.86 -23.87
N THR A 171 13.45 25.96 -22.59
CA THR A 171 14.29 26.57 -21.55
C THR A 171 14.40 25.68 -20.32
N TYR A 172 15.52 25.77 -19.60
CA TYR A 172 15.74 25.01 -18.37
C TYR A 172 14.68 25.28 -17.28
N LYS A 173 14.19 26.52 -17.16
CA LYS A 173 13.14 26.86 -16.19
C LYS A 173 11.80 26.20 -16.52
N GLN A 174 11.45 26.14 -17.81
CA GLN A 174 10.26 25.41 -18.25
C GLN A 174 10.42 23.91 -18.04
N PHE A 175 11.60 23.35 -18.33
CA PHE A 175 11.91 21.95 -18.04
C PHE A 175 11.70 21.63 -16.57
N LEU A 176 12.26 22.44 -15.68
CA LEU A 176 12.14 22.23 -14.24
C LEU A 176 10.69 22.36 -13.76
N GLY A 177 9.93 23.32 -14.30
CA GLY A 177 8.51 23.50 -13.99
C GLY A 177 7.64 22.33 -14.42
N VAL A 178 7.80 21.86 -15.67
CA VAL A 178 7.07 20.70 -16.19
C VAL A 178 7.43 19.45 -15.40
N ARG A 179 8.71 19.26 -15.05
CA ARG A 179 9.17 18.16 -14.20
C ARG A 179 8.62 18.24 -12.78
N ALA A 180 8.52 19.44 -12.21
CA ALA A 180 7.93 19.63 -10.90
C ALA A 180 6.44 19.20 -10.89
N VAL A 181 5.67 19.62 -11.90
CA VAL A 181 4.26 19.21 -12.04
C VAL A 181 4.15 17.71 -12.29
N PHE A 182 5.01 17.16 -13.16
CA PHE A 182 5.08 15.71 -13.40
C PHE A 182 5.29 14.94 -12.10
N GLY A 183 6.23 15.34 -11.24
CA GLY A 183 6.48 14.66 -9.96
C GLY A 183 5.28 14.65 -9.02
N ILE A 184 4.51 15.75 -8.98
CA ILE A 184 3.28 15.83 -8.18
C ILE A 184 2.22 14.85 -8.72
N LEU A 185 2.04 14.77 -10.05
CA LEU A 185 1.08 13.86 -10.67
C LEU A 185 1.52 12.38 -10.54
N MET A 186 2.80 12.10 -10.78
CA MET A 186 3.45 10.79 -10.66
C MET A 186 3.24 10.19 -9.26
N GLY A 187 3.40 11.01 -8.21
CA GLY A 187 3.23 10.57 -6.82
C GLY A 187 1.80 10.17 -6.45
N ALA A 188 0.82 10.69 -7.17
CA ALA A 188 -0.60 10.44 -6.91
C ALA A 188 -1.16 9.23 -7.67
N MET A 189 -0.67 9.00 -8.89
CA MET A 189 -1.26 8.03 -9.82
C MET A 189 -1.25 6.59 -9.29
N TYR A 190 -0.09 6.12 -8.82
CA TYR A 190 0.06 4.74 -8.32
C TYR A 190 -0.82 4.40 -7.10
N PRO A 191 -0.79 5.18 -5.99
CA PRO A 191 -1.62 4.84 -4.83
C PRO A 191 -3.12 4.88 -5.14
N ILE A 192 -3.57 5.83 -5.96
CA ILE A 192 -4.99 5.94 -6.34
C ILE A 192 -5.41 4.76 -7.22
N ALA A 193 -4.55 4.34 -8.16
CA ALA A 193 -4.78 3.16 -9.00
C ALA A 193 -4.86 1.87 -8.17
N MET A 194 -3.92 1.69 -7.23
CA MET A 194 -3.89 0.54 -6.32
C MET A 194 -5.17 0.46 -5.49
N VAL A 195 -5.57 1.56 -4.85
CA VAL A 195 -6.79 1.59 -4.03
C VAL A 195 -8.03 1.29 -4.88
N THR A 196 -8.10 1.85 -6.09
CA THR A 196 -9.21 1.60 -7.02
C THR A 196 -9.27 0.13 -7.48
N ALA A 197 -8.11 -0.52 -7.68
CA ALA A 197 -8.06 -1.94 -8.01
C ALA A 197 -8.53 -2.82 -6.84
N ILE A 198 -8.06 -2.55 -5.62
CA ILE A 198 -8.35 -3.35 -4.42
C ILE A 198 -9.82 -3.28 -4.00
N GLU A 199 -10.51 -2.17 -4.29
CA GLU A 199 -11.94 -2.00 -3.98
C GLU A 199 -12.83 -3.03 -4.68
N GLY A 200 -12.56 -3.35 -5.94
CA GLY A 200 -13.33 -4.34 -6.71
C GLY A 200 -13.01 -5.79 -6.37
N GLN A 201 -11.84 -6.05 -5.78
CA GLN A 201 -11.30 -7.40 -5.66
C GLN A 201 -11.88 -8.23 -4.50
N PRO A 202 -12.03 -9.56 -4.68
CA PRO A 202 -12.39 -10.48 -3.60
C PRO A 202 -11.28 -10.51 -2.54
N THR A 203 -11.67 -10.62 -1.27
CA THR A 203 -10.78 -10.50 -0.11
C THR A 203 -9.59 -11.46 -0.14
N VAL A 204 -9.76 -12.62 -0.77
CA VAL A 204 -8.73 -13.66 -0.92
C VAL A 204 -7.68 -13.30 -1.98
N ALA A 205 -8.04 -12.52 -3.00
CA ALA A 205 -7.15 -12.10 -4.08
C ALA A 205 -6.38 -10.80 -3.77
N ARG A 206 -6.86 -9.99 -2.80
CA ARG A 206 -6.25 -8.70 -2.43
C ARG A 206 -4.80 -8.82 -1.94
N SER A 207 -4.41 -9.95 -1.37
CA SER A 207 -3.05 -10.17 -0.85
C SER A 207 -2.09 -10.77 -1.88
N VAL A 208 -2.61 -11.25 -3.02
CA VAL A 208 -1.84 -11.89 -4.08
C VAL A 208 -1.39 -10.89 -5.15
N LEU A 209 -2.18 -9.83 -5.35
CA LEU A 209 -1.97 -8.79 -6.36
C LEU A 209 -1.30 -7.55 -5.77
#